data_AF-A0A5R1Z3G5-F1
#
_entry.id   AF-A0A5R1Z3G5-F1
#
_cell.length_a   1.000
_cell.length_b   1.000
_cell.length_c   1.000
_cell.angle_alpha   90.00
_cell.angle_beta   90.00
_cell.angle_gamma   90.00
#
_symmetry.space_group_name_H-M   'P 1'
#
loop_
_entity.id
_entity.type
_entity.pdbx_description
1 polymer ?
#
loop_
_entity_poly.entity_id
_entity_poly.type
_entity_poly.pdbx_seq_one_letter_code
_entity_poly.pdbx_strand_id
1 'polypeptide(L)'
;MTDDFAADGQLAKAITGFKPREPQRQMAVAVTQAIENAQPLVVEAGTGTGKTYAYLAPALRAGKKVIISTGSKALQDPLGSRDGRSGAR
;
A
#
# COMPACT_ATOMS: atom_id res chain seq x y z
N MET A 1 16.42 -5.99 0.50
CA MET A 1 15.22 -5.18 0.77
C MET A 1 14.15 -5.63 -0.21
N THR A 2 13.12 -6.34 0.25
CA THR A 2 12.09 -6.91 -0.65
C THR A 2 11.17 -5.78 -1.12
N ASP A 3 11.05 -5.58 -2.43
CA ASP A 3 10.02 -4.71 -3.01
C ASP A 3 8.65 -5.40 -2.86
N ASP A 4 7.89 -4.99 -1.84
CA ASP A 4 6.58 -5.58 -1.52
C ASP A 4 5.56 -5.42 -2.65
N PHE A 5 5.79 -4.47 -3.57
CA PHE A 5 4.90 -4.09 -4.66
C PHE A 5 5.40 -4.55 -6.03
N ALA A 6 6.51 -5.29 -6.10
CA ALA A 6 6.95 -5.92 -7.35
C ALA A 6 5.90 -6.92 -7.86
N ALA A 7 5.97 -7.28 -9.14
CA ALA A 7 5.05 -8.26 -9.75
C ALA A 7 5.09 -9.64 -9.07
N ASP A 8 6.21 -9.95 -8.43
CA ASP A 8 6.49 -11.15 -7.65
C ASP A 8 6.72 -10.85 -6.15
N GLY A 9 6.36 -9.63 -5.72
CA GLY A 9 6.50 -9.14 -4.36
C GLY A 9 5.53 -9.80 -3.37
N GLN A 10 5.67 -9.45 -2.08
CA GLN A 10 4.85 -10.05 -1.02
C GLN A 10 3.35 -9.78 -1.21
N LEU A 11 2.96 -8.59 -1.68
CA LEU A 11 1.55 -8.28 -1.94
C LEU A 11 0.99 -9.05 -3.14
N ALA A 12 1.80 -9.28 -4.16
CA ALA A 12 1.41 -10.11 -5.31
C ALA A 12 1.15 -11.57 -4.91
N LYS A 13 1.92 -12.09 -3.95
CA LYS A 13 1.74 -13.45 -3.41
C LYS A 13 0.55 -13.56 -2.46
N ALA A 14 0.29 -12.51 -1.67
CA ALA A 14 -0.74 -12.53 -0.63
C ALA A 14 -2.14 -12.14 -1.13
N ILE A 15 -2.23 -11.35 -2.21
CA ILE A 15 -3.50 -10.78 -2.69
C ILE A 15 -3.77 -11.25 -4.11
N THR A 16 -4.73 -12.15 -4.27
CA THR A 16 -5.19 -12.62 -5.58
C THR A 16 -5.64 -11.44 -6.45
N GLY A 17 -5.11 -11.36 -7.67
CA GLY A 17 -5.44 -10.27 -8.60
C GLY A 17 -4.76 -8.94 -8.29
N PHE A 18 -3.78 -8.91 -7.37
CA PHE A 18 -2.94 -7.74 -7.16
C PHE A 18 -2.24 -7.35 -8.47
N LYS A 19 -2.35 -6.07 -8.82
CA LYS A 19 -1.67 -5.48 -9.96
C LYS A 19 -0.74 -4.39 -9.44
N PRO A 20 0.59 -4.56 -9.58
CA PRO A 20 1.54 -3.51 -9.26
C PRO A 20 1.21 -2.21 -9.97
N ARG A 21 1.36 -1.10 -9.27
CA ARG A 21 1.16 0.25 -9.81
C ARG A 21 2.36 1.11 -9.47
N GLU A 22 2.92 1.77 -10.47
CA GLU A 22 4.12 2.59 -10.29
C GLU A 22 3.95 3.70 -9.24
N PRO A 23 2.82 4.45 -9.20
CA PRO A 23 2.60 5.45 -8.14
C PRO A 23 2.61 4.86 -6.72
N GLN A 24 2.19 3.59 -6.57
CA GLN A 24 2.19 2.90 -5.28
C GLN A 24 3.61 2.58 -4.82
N ARG A 25 4.47 2.12 -5.75
CA ARG A 25 5.91 1.89 -5.51
C ARG A 25 6.64 3.18 -5.15
N GLN A 26 6.43 4.23 -5.94
CA GLN A 26 7.04 5.54 -5.72
C GLN A 26 6.68 6.10 -4.34
N MET A 27 5.40 6.02 -3.95
CA MET A 27 4.96 6.44 -2.62
C MET A 27 5.59 5.57 -1.51
N ALA A 28 5.68 4.25 -1.68
CA ALA A 28 6.30 3.37 -0.70
C ALA A 28 7.80 3.67 -0.49
N VAL A 29 8.53 3.95 -1.58
CA VAL A 29 9.94 4.38 -1.52
C VAL A 29 10.07 5.71 -0.79
N ALA A 30 9.25 6.71 -1.15
CA ALA A 30 9.28 8.02 -0.51
C ALA A 30 8.97 7.93 1.00
N VAL A 31 7.96 7.13 1.39
CA VAL A 31 7.61 6.91 2.80
C VAL A 31 8.74 6.19 3.55
N THR A 32 9.39 5.20 2.93
CA THR A 32 10.55 4.52 3.54
C THR A 32 11.66 5.51 3.85
N GLN A 33 12.05 6.31 2.86
CA GLN A 33 13.10 7.33 3.01
C GLN A 33 12.74 8.37 4.08
N ALA A 34 11.48 8.81 4.13
CA ALA A 34 11.01 9.74 5.15
C ALA A 34 11.11 9.16 6.58
N ILE A 35 10.77 7.87 6.76
CA ILE A 35 10.88 7.17 8.04
C ILE A 35 12.33 6.94 8.46
N GLU A 36 13.20 6.60 7.50
CA GLU A 36 14.64 6.37 7.73
C GLU A 36 15.35 7.68 8.12
N ASN A 37 15.05 8.76 7.40
CA ASN A 37 15.67 10.07 7.61
C ASN A 37 14.97 10.92 8.69
N ALA A 38 13.87 10.42 9.28
CA ALA A 38 13.04 11.15 10.24
C ALA A 38 12.59 12.53 9.71
N GLN A 39 12.12 12.59 8.46
CA GLN A 39 11.71 13.81 7.79
C GLN A 39 10.20 13.83 7.48
N PRO A 40 9.55 15.01 7.52
CA PRO A 40 8.18 15.15 7.03
C PRO A 40 8.09 14.85 5.52
N LEU A 41 7.02 14.18 5.12
CA LEU A 41 6.70 13.91 3.72
C LEU A 41 5.25 14.26 3.44
N VAL A 42 5.01 15.00 2.36
CA VAL A 42 3.68 15.24 1.81
C VAL A 42 3.59 14.52 0.48
N VAL A 43 2.57 13.67 0.33
CA VAL A 43 2.29 12.96 -0.92
C VAL A 43 0.88 13.28 -1.38
N GLU A 44 0.76 13.83 -2.57
CA GLU A 44 -0.52 13.86 -3.28
C GLU A 44 -0.70 12.54 -4.03
N ALA A 45 -1.83 11.89 -3.83
CA ALA A 45 -2.17 10.68 -4.55
C ALA A 45 -3.62 10.76 -5.02
N GLY A 46 -3.88 10.40 -6.27
CA GLY A 46 -5.24 10.29 -6.83
C GLY A 46 -6.04 9.14 -6.20
N THR A 47 -7.37 9.17 -6.30
CA THR A 47 -8.24 8.07 -5.80
C THR A 47 -7.89 6.74 -6.50
N GLY A 48 -8.08 5.62 -5.79
CA GLY A 48 -7.82 4.31 -6.37
C GLY A 48 -6.36 3.92 -6.58
N THR A 49 -5.36 4.75 -6.23
CA THR A 49 -3.92 4.42 -6.40
C THR A 49 -3.38 3.35 -5.44
N GLY A 50 -4.18 2.86 -4.48
CA GLY A 50 -3.72 1.87 -3.51
C GLY A 50 -2.86 2.45 -2.38
N LYS A 51 -3.11 3.71 -2.00
CA LYS A 51 -2.39 4.47 -0.96
C LYS A 51 -2.21 3.70 0.35
N THR A 52 -3.26 2.97 0.76
CA THR A 52 -3.30 2.27 2.05
C THR A 52 -2.08 1.37 2.22
N TYR A 53 -1.81 0.49 1.25
CA TYR A 53 -0.62 -0.36 1.32
C TYR A 53 0.68 0.45 1.16
N ALA A 54 0.68 1.48 0.32
CA ALA A 54 1.86 2.28 0.03
C ALA A 54 2.46 2.96 1.28
N TYR A 55 1.64 3.38 2.24
CA TYR A 55 2.15 3.87 3.54
C TYR A 55 2.25 2.76 4.61
N LEU A 56 1.44 1.70 4.55
CA LEU A 56 1.44 0.63 5.55
C LEU A 56 2.66 -0.30 5.46
N ALA A 57 2.99 -0.77 4.26
CA ALA A 57 4.11 -1.69 4.07
C ALA A 57 5.45 -1.13 4.61
N PRO A 58 5.88 0.10 4.24
CA PRO A 58 7.10 0.68 4.80
C PRO A 58 6.98 1.00 6.29
N ALA A 59 5.81 1.42 6.78
CA ALA A 59 5.57 1.65 8.21
C ALA A 59 5.75 0.38 9.05
N LEU A 60 5.19 -0.75 8.61
CA LEU A 60 5.33 -2.04 9.30
C LEU A 60 6.77 -2.54 9.25
N ARG A 61 7.48 -2.32 8.14
CA ARG A 61 8.88 -2.73 7.99
C ARG A 61 9.88 -1.88 8.74
N ALA A 62 9.49 -0.68 9.15
CA ALA A 62 10.34 0.20 9.94
C ALA A 62 10.74 -0.40 11.30
N GLY A 63 9.99 -1.40 11.80
CA GLY A 63 10.23 -1.98 13.14
C GLY A 63 10.03 -0.97 14.28
N LYS A 64 9.33 0.14 14.01
CA LYS A 64 9.03 1.22 14.94
C LYS A 64 7.56 1.18 15.34
N LYS A 65 7.21 1.80 16.46
CA LYS A 65 5.80 2.12 16.77
C LYS A 65 5.32 3.18 15.79
N VAL A 66 4.24 2.90 15.05
CA VAL A 66 3.66 3.81 14.05
C VAL A 66 2.21 4.14 14.43
N ILE A 67 1.85 5.42 14.35
CA ILE A 67 0.47 5.88 14.46
C ILE A 67 0.00 6.30 13.08
N ILE A 68 -1.19 5.82 12.68
CA ILE A 68 -1.82 6.17 11.41
C ILE A 68 -3.14 6.86 11.73
N SER A 69 -3.31 8.07 11.22
CA SER A 69 -4.54 8.84 11.36
C SER A 69 -5.19 9.00 9.99
N THR A 70 -6.47 8.64 9.87
CA THR A 70 -7.23 8.73 8.62
C THR A 70 -8.54 9.46 8.86
N GLY A 71 -8.91 10.38 7.96
CA GLY A 71 -10.04 11.30 8.15
C GLY A 71 -11.45 10.73 7.90
N SER A 72 -11.64 9.46 7.51
CA SER A 72 -12.99 8.92 7.27
C SER A 72 -13.10 7.39 7.38
N LYS A 73 -14.25 6.95 7.91
CA LYS A 73 -14.66 5.56 8.20
C LYS A 73 -14.59 4.60 6.98
N ALA A 74 -14.59 5.13 5.75
CA ALA A 74 -14.57 4.35 4.51
C ALA A 74 -13.24 3.64 4.20
N LEU A 75 -12.19 3.86 5.02
CA LEU A 75 -10.91 3.12 4.95
C LEU A 75 -10.74 2.12 6.11
N GLN A 76 -11.75 2.00 6.99
CA GLN A 76 -11.75 1.09 8.15
C GLN A 76 -12.46 -0.24 7.87
N ASP A 77 -13.18 -0.36 6.74
CA ASP A 77 -13.70 -1.65 6.30
C ASP A 77 -12.56 -2.51 5.74
N PRO A 78 -12.38 -3.76 6.21
CA PRO A 78 -11.41 -4.67 5.64
C PRO A 78 -11.72 -4.85 4.15
N LEU A 79 -10.68 -5.09 3.37
CA LEU A 79 -10.74 -5.41 1.94
C LEU A 79 -11.58 -6.68 1.70
N GLY A 80 -12.90 -6.51 1.75
CA GLY A 80 -13.88 -7.55 1.47
C GLY A 80 -13.95 -7.78 -0.02
N SER A 81 -13.44 -8.93 -0.45
CA SER A 81 -13.96 -9.71 -1.57
C SER A 81 -14.56 -8.91 -2.74
N ARG A 82 -13.72 -8.44 -3.66
CA ARG A 82 -14.17 -8.30 -5.06
C ARG A 82 -13.70 -9.52 -5.84
N ASP A 83 -14.52 -10.56 -5.67
CA ASP A 83 -14.52 -11.82 -6.39
C ASP A 83 -14.64 -11.52 -7.89
N GLY A 84 -13.54 -11.64 -8.62
CA GLY A 84 -13.53 -11.56 -10.08
C GLY A 84 -14.01 -12.88 -10.66
N ARG A 85 -15.31 -13.20 -10.56
CA ARG A 85 -15.89 -14.27 -11.36
C ARG A 85 -16.19 -13.77 -12.76
N SER A 86 -15.19 -13.94 -13.63
CA SER A 86 -15.45 -14.28 -15.02
C SER A 86 -16.20 -15.61 -15.03
N GLY A 87 -17.48 -15.56 -15.36
CA GLY A 87 -18.31 -16.72 -15.60
C GLY A 87 -19.07 -16.47 -16.89
N ALA A 88 -18.48 -16.90 -17.99
CA ALA A 88 -19.20 -17.09 -19.24
C ALA A 88 -20.38 -18.03 -18.97
N ARG A 89 -21.59 -17.53 -19.20
CA ARG A 89 -22.71 -18.24 -19.82
C ARG A 89 -23.60 -17.21 -20.49
#